data_AF-A0A9E6AR58-F1
#
_entry.id   AF-A0A9E6AR58-F1
#
_cell.length_a   1.000
_cell.length_b   1.000
_cell.length_c   1.000
_cell.angle_alpha   90.00
_cell.angle_beta   90.00
_cell.angle_gamma   90.00
#
_symmetry.space_group_name_H-M   'P 1'
#
loop_
_entity.id
_entity.type
_entity.pdbx_description
1 polymer ?
#
loop_
_entity_poly.entity_id
_entity_poly.type
_entity_poly.pdbx_seq_one_letter_code
_entity_poly.pdbx_strand_id
1 'polypeptide(L)'
;MIPKPARLTGFGVWAAELGIVPRRVPRRKREKTQMQLACDERSTDVSELFEFDDAYDLPTDVSETRPFDEAFDAAEFCFTIPPPPSLEGVMDLVNVHSQDCYGPEWATPAREVFDSHIRVKQAEDAGCGDYEEFVAAMVHVVMQARNRELAVALQEMLAGHLVGADVFNEAQLWALDQAGIGMCVGSRLVLAPSFCAEAEAWRRVLRGESEDFGSCRPMTLDAWGSALLAALLVDVDIHEIRDDLRKYGVAAFGMLAA
;
A
#
# COMPACT_ATOMS: atom_id res chain seq x y z
N MET A 1 20.74 -5.13 24.24
CA MET A 1 20.33 -6.19 23.30
C MET A 1 19.24 -5.61 22.40
N ILE A 2 19.46 -5.53 21.09
CA ILE A 2 18.49 -4.98 20.14
C ILE A 2 17.54 -6.12 19.73
N PRO A 3 16.22 -6.03 19.95
CA PRO A 3 15.29 -7.08 19.55
C PRO A 3 15.17 -7.13 18.03
N LYS A 4 15.25 -8.35 17.47
CA LYS A 4 15.01 -8.60 16.04
C LYS A 4 13.53 -8.36 15.72
N PRO A 5 13.18 -7.68 14.61
CA PRO A 5 11.79 -7.54 14.20
C PRO A 5 11.21 -8.90 13.79
N ALA A 6 10.01 -9.18 14.32
CA ALA A 6 9.22 -10.35 14.00
C ALA A 6 8.81 -10.33 12.53
N ARG A 7 9.05 -11.44 11.81
CA ARG A 7 8.56 -11.64 10.45
C ARG A 7 7.08 -12.00 10.51
N LEU A 8 6.22 -11.14 9.98
CA LEU A 8 4.82 -11.45 9.71
C LEU A 8 4.74 -12.45 8.54
N THR A 9 4.62 -13.73 8.87
CA THR A 9 4.32 -14.80 7.91
C THR A 9 2.81 -14.89 7.73
N GLY A 10 2.23 -14.05 6.87
CA GLY A 10 0.78 -14.07 6.58
C GLY A 10 0.38 -13.90 5.11
N PHE A 11 1.28 -13.45 4.23
CA PHE A 11 0.91 -13.00 2.88
C PHE A 11 0.97 -14.06 1.77
N GLY A 12 1.37 -15.30 2.07
CA GLY A 12 1.62 -16.33 1.04
C GLY A 12 0.38 -16.96 0.41
N VAL A 13 -0.83 -16.72 0.93
CA VAL A 13 -2.03 -17.48 0.51
C VAL A 13 -2.71 -16.88 -0.72
N TRP A 14 -2.54 -15.57 -0.98
CA TRP A 14 -3.31 -14.90 -2.04
C TRP A 14 -2.78 -15.17 -3.46
N ALA A 15 -1.49 -15.47 -3.63
CA ALA A 15 -0.88 -15.70 -4.95
C ALA A 15 -1.26 -17.05 -5.58
N ALA A 16 -1.69 -18.03 -4.77
CA ALA A 16 -2.03 -19.37 -5.26
C ALA A 16 -3.36 -19.42 -6.01
N GLU A 17 -4.28 -18.50 -5.71
CA GLU A 17 -5.63 -18.49 -6.28
C GLU A 17 -5.67 -17.92 -7.71
N LEU A 18 -4.66 -17.16 -8.12
CA LEU A 18 -4.56 -16.56 -9.46
C LEU A 18 -3.71 -17.37 -10.45
N GLY A 19 -3.20 -18.55 -10.09
CA GLY A 19 -2.37 -19.37 -10.98
C GLY A 19 -1.04 -18.73 -11.38
N ILE A 20 -0.57 -17.72 -10.64
CA ILE A 20 0.65 -16.97 -10.95
C ILE A 20 1.86 -17.71 -10.36
N VAL A 21 2.67 -18.33 -11.23
CA VAL A 21 3.93 -18.98 -10.83
C VAL A 21 4.97 -17.89 -10.53
N PRO A 22 5.50 -17.77 -9.30
CA PRO A 22 6.50 -16.76 -8.99
C PRO A 22 7.82 -17.07 -9.71
N ARG A 23 8.28 -16.14 -10.56
CA ARG A 23 9.62 -16.21 -11.16
C ARG A 23 10.68 -16.07 -10.08
N ARG A 24 11.51 -17.11 -9.89
CA ARG A 24 12.66 -17.07 -8.99
C ARG A 24 13.67 -16.04 -9.47
N VAL A 25 13.82 -14.94 -8.72
CA VAL A 25 14.89 -13.96 -8.94
C VAL A 25 16.23 -14.56 -8.48
N PRO A 26 17.29 -14.58 -9.31
CA PRO A 26 18.59 -15.11 -8.92
C PRO A 26 19.25 -14.21 -7.86
N ARG A 27 19.59 -14.79 -6.70
CA ARG A 27 20.36 -14.15 -5.64
C ARG A 27 21.73 -13.70 -6.17
N ARG A 28 21.94 -12.38 -6.30
CA ARG A 28 23.29 -11.82 -6.48
C ARG A 28 24.11 -12.06 -5.22
N LYS A 29 25.26 -12.73 -5.37
CA LYS A 29 26.27 -12.89 -4.32
C LYS A 29 26.80 -11.51 -3.95
N ARG A 30 26.62 -11.09 -2.69
CA ARG A 30 27.27 -9.89 -2.14
C ARG A 30 28.77 -10.19 -1.98
N GLU A 31 29.60 -9.49 -2.74
CA GLU A 31 31.04 -9.40 -2.50
C GLU A 31 31.27 -8.64 -1.19
N LYS A 32 32.10 -9.22 -0.32
CA LYS A 32 32.51 -8.63 0.96
C LYS A 32 33.65 -7.64 0.68
N THR A 33 33.34 -6.35 0.58
CA THR A 33 34.36 -5.31 0.63
C THR A 33 34.75 -5.08 2.09
N GLN A 34 35.97 -5.46 2.42
CA GLN A 34 36.59 -5.34 3.74
C GLN A 34 37.19 -3.92 3.83
N MET A 35 36.49 -2.99 4.49
CA MET A 35 37.07 -1.69 4.86
C MET A 35 37.74 -1.81 6.23
N GLN A 36 39.07 -1.65 6.23
CA GLN A 36 39.86 -1.37 7.43
C GLN A 36 39.59 0.09 7.84
N LEU A 37 38.94 0.26 8.99
CA LEU A 37 38.87 1.54 9.68
C LEU A 37 39.83 1.47 10.87
N ALA A 38 40.79 2.39 10.86
CA ALA A 38 41.72 2.63 11.94
C ALA A 38 40.96 3.16 13.17
N CYS A 39 41.13 2.46 14.30
CA CYS A 39 40.70 2.97 15.59
C CYS A 39 41.73 3.99 16.06
N ASP A 40 41.29 5.25 16.17
CA ASP A 40 42.01 6.32 16.84
C ASP A 40 41.51 6.37 18.29
N GLU A 41 42.42 6.16 19.23
CA GLU A 41 42.17 6.13 20.66
C GLU A 41 42.03 7.56 21.18
N ARG A 42 40.84 7.94 21.67
CA ARG A 42 40.73 9.05 22.60
C ARG A 42 39.83 8.71 23.77
N SER A 43 40.53 8.29 24.82
CA SER A 43 40.12 8.30 26.21
C SER A 43 39.58 9.68 26.60
N THR A 44 38.31 9.72 26.99
CA THR A 44 37.81 10.66 27.99
C THR A 44 36.91 9.90 28.94
N ASP A 45 37.49 9.72 30.11
CA ASP A 45 36.90 9.38 31.39
C ASP A 45 35.71 10.29 31.72
N VAL A 46 34.53 9.70 31.92
CA VAL A 46 33.41 10.32 32.64
C VAL A 46 32.83 9.26 33.55
N SER A 47 33.60 8.94 34.59
CA SER A 47 33.12 8.25 35.77
C SER A 47 32.48 9.32 36.67
N GLU A 48 31.16 9.51 36.63
CA GLU A 48 30.41 10.07 37.78
C GLU A 48 28.88 9.96 37.62
N LEU A 49 28.29 9.26 38.60
CA LEU A 49 26.97 9.48 39.21
C LEU A 49 25.72 9.26 38.35
N PHE A 50 25.20 8.03 38.35
CA PHE A 50 23.77 7.76 38.63
C PHE A 50 23.63 6.35 39.20
N GLU A 51 23.66 6.23 40.52
CA GLU A 51 23.10 5.08 41.23
C GLU A 51 21.57 5.22 41.18
N PHE A 52 20.92 4.39 40.37
CA PHE A 52 19.47 4.19 40.41
C PHE A 52 19.23 2.75 40.85
N ASP A 53 19.11 2.58 42.16
CA ASP A 53 18.52 1.41 42.79
C ASP A 53 17.00 1.48 42.55
N ASP A 54 16.46 0.62 41.70
CA ASP A 54 15.05 0.24 41.79
C ASP A 54 14.92 -1.24 41.46
N ALA A 55 14.77 -2.00 42.54
CA ALA A 55 14.38 -3.39 42.56
C ALA A 55 12.98 -3.56 41.96
N TYR A 56 12.90 -4.14 40.77
CA TYR A 56 11.66 -4.73 40.27
C TYR A 56 11.70 -6.24 40.52
N ASP A 57 10.93 -6.66 41.53
CA ASP A 57 10.55 -8.05 41.75
C ASP A 57 9.79 -8.57 40.53
N LEU A 58 10.41 -9.49 39.80
CA LEU A 58 9.77 -10.27 38.77
C LEU A 58 9.00 -11.43 39.42
N PRO A 59 7.69 -11.62 39.15
CA PRO A 59 6.99 -12.81 39.58
C PRO A 59 7.52 -14.02 38.79
N THR A 60 8.35 -14.83 39.45
CA THR A 60 8.60 -16.23 39.12
C THR A 60 7.35 -17.05 39.44
N ASP A 61 6.45 -17.21 38.48
CA ASP A 61 5.63 -18.42 38.41
C ASP A 61 4.93 -18.58 37.04
N VAL A 62 5.48 -19.45 36.18
CA VAL A 62 4.67 -20.22 35.21
C VAL A 62 5.39 -21.56 34.94
N SER A 63 5.34 -22.47 35.92
CA SER A 63 5.55 -23.89 35.66
C SER A 63 4.20 -24.54 35.33
N GLU A 64 3.92 -24.81 34.05
CA GLU A 64 3.03 -25.92 33.67
C GLU A 64 3.24 -26.30 32.19
N THR A 65 4.39 -26.88 31.88
CA THR A 65 4.55 -27.68 30.66
C THR A 65 3.82 -29.01 30.88
N ARG A 66 2.61 -29.15 30.33
CA ARG A 66 1.97 -30.45 30.18
C ARG A 66 2.57 -31.18 28.97
N PRO A 67 2.96 -32.47 29.08
CA PRO A 67 3.33 -33.27 27.93
C PRO A 67 2.05 -33.61 27.14
N PHE A 68 1.96 -33.12 25.91
CA PHE A 68 0.90 -33.46 24.97
C PHE A 68 1.33 -34.74 24.22
N ASP A 69 1.17 -35.89 24.87
CA ASP A 69 1.22 -37.20 24.23
C ASP A 69 -0.20 -37.54 23.75
N GLU A 70 -0.59 -37.00 22.59
CA GLU A 70 -1.71 -37.54 21.82
C GLU A 70 -1.18 -38.06 20.49
N ALA A 71 -1.22 -39.39 20.38
CA ALA A 71 -0.99 -40.14 19.17
C ALA A 71 -1.98 -39.68 18.08
N PHE A 72 -1.45 -38.98 17.09
CA PHE A 72 -2.20 -38.68 15.88
C PHE A 72 -2.23 -39.93 15.01
N ASP A 73 -3.34 -40.67 15.07
CA ASP A 73 -3.61 -41.81 14.20
C ASP A 73 -3.54 -41.36 12.73
N ALA A 74 -2.53 -41.87 12.02
CA ALA A 74 -2.39 -41.75 10.58
C ALA A 74 -3.41 -42.68 9.89
N ALA A 75 -4.69 -42.33 9.94
CA ALA A 75 -5.71 -42.95 9.11
C ALA A 75 -5.61 -42.38 7.69
N GLU A 76 -5.35 -43.28 6.76
CA GLU A 76 -5.24 -43.09 5.31
C GLU A 76 -6.39 -42.24 4.74
N PHE A 77 -6.11 -40.97 4.44
CA PHE A 77 -6.93 -40.18 3.52
C PHE A 77 -6.35 -40.33 2.11
N CYS A 78 -6.80 -41.36 1.39
CA CYS A 78 -6.64 -41.43 -0.06
C CYS A 78 -7.52 -40.35 -0.71
N PHE A 79 -6.92 -39.18 -0.95
CA PHE A 79 -7.49 -38.21 -1.88
C PHE A 79 -7.35 -38.75 -3.31
N THR A 80 -8.43 -39.31 -3.83
CA THR A 80 -8.56 -39.61 -5.26
C THR A 80 -8.62 -38.27 -6.00
N ILE A 81 -7.49 -37.83 -6.55
CA ILE A 81 -7.41 -36.68 -7.44
C ILE A 81 -8.17 -37.05 -8.71
N PRO A 82 -9.30 -36.38 -9.06
CA PRO A 82 -9.93 -36.61 -10.35
C PRO A 82 -8.99 -36.19 -11.49
N PRO A 83 -8.93 -36.93 -12.60
CA PRO A 83 -8.12 -36.54 -13.74
C PRO A 83 -8.58 -35.17 -14.26
N PRO A 84 -7.64 -34.31 -14.71
CA PRO A 84 -7.99 -33.01 -15.27
C PRO A 84 -8.93 -33.18 -16.49
N PRO A 85 -9.91 -32.30 -16.68
CA PRO A 85 -10.71 -32.30 -17.91
C PRO A 85 -9.79 -32.08 -19.11
N SER A 86 -10.00 -32.87 -20.16
CA SER A 86 -9.26 -32.77 -21.42
C SER A 86 -9.42 -31.36 -22.02
N LEU A 87 -8.28 -30.77 -22.41
CA LEU A 87 -8.12 -29.42 -22.95
C LEU A 87 -8.71 -29.21 -24.36
N GLU A 88 -9.66 -30.03 -24.79
CA GLU A 88 -10.19 -30.00 -26.17
C GLU A 88 -11.44 -29.12 -26.35
N GLY A 89 -11.85 -28.34 -25.35
CA GLY A 89 -13.14 -27.63 -25.37
C GLY A 89 -13.15 -26.11 -25.13
N VAL A 90 -12.01 -25.43 -24.98
CA VAL A 90 -11.99 -24.03 -24.49
C VAL A 90 -11.52 -22.99 -25.54
N MET A 91 -11.65 -23.29 -26.85
CA MET A 91 -11.25 -22.35 -27.91
C MET A 91 -12.38 -21.55 -28.58
N ASP A 92 -13.64 -21.64 -28.14
CA ASP A 92 -14.77 -21.04 -28.88
C ASP A 92 -15.50 -19.84 -28.23
N LEU A 93 -14.93 -19.17 -27.21
CA LEU A 93 -15.58 -18.01 -26.57
C LEU A 93 -14.74 -16.73 -26.46
N VAL A 94 -13.79 -16.52 -27.37
CA VAL A 94 -13.21 -15.18 -27.58
C VAL A 94 -13.33 -14.79 -29.04
N ASN A 95 -14.56 -14.52 -29.47
CA ASN A 95 -14.84 -13.74 -30.66
C ASN A 95 -15.51 -12.43 -30.24
N VAL A 96 -14.75 -11.57 -29.57
CA VAL A 96 -15.13 -10.17 -29.41
C VAL A 96 -14.73 -9.46 -30.70
N HIS A 97 -15.75 -9.02 -31.43
CA HIS A 97 -15.67 -8.12 -32.56
C HIS A 97 -14.66 -6.99 -32.31
N SER A 98 -13.50 -7.08 -32.95
CA SER A 98 -12.61 -5.96 -33.21
C SER A 98 -13.14 -5.27 -34.46
N GLN A 99 -13.97 -4.24 -34.25
CA GLN A 99 -14.52 -3.42 -35.32
C GLN A 99 -13.96 -2.01 -35.17
N ASP A 100 -13.02 -1.69 -36.06
CA ASP A 100 -12.67 -0.38 -36.61
C ASP A 100 -13.01 0.87 -35.78
N CYS A 101 -11.99 1.42 -35.10
CA CYS A 101 -11.95 2.84 -34.76
C CYS A 101 -10.79 3.49 -35.52
N TYR A 102 -11.09 3.91 -36.75
CA TYR A 102 -10.40 5.03 -37.39
C TYR A 102 -10.46 6.25 -36.46
N GLY A 103 -9.32 6.90 -36.22
CA GLY A 103 -9.24 8.08 -35.36
C GLY A 103 -9.85 9.34 -35.96
N PRO A 104 -9.91 10.41 -35.15
CA PRO A 104 -9.66 11.75 -35.69
C PRO A 104 -8.68 12.55 -34.83
N GLU A 105 -7.61 13.04 -35.43
CA GLU A 105 -7.16 14.45 -35.51
C GLU A 105 -7.45 15.49 -34.39
N TRP A 106 -7.52 15.11 -33.11
CA TRP A 106 -7.49 16.08 -31.99
C TRP A 106 -6.20 15.95 -31.16
N ALA A 107 -5.04 15.88 -31.80
CA ALA A 107 -3.77 16.08 -31.10
C ALA A 107 -3.62 17.57 -30.70
N THR A 108 -4.45 18.02 -29.77
CA THR A 108 -4.25 19.25 -29.03
C THR A 108 -3.13 18.98 -28.03
N PRO A 109 -2.04 19.76 -27.99
CA PRO A 109 -0.97 19.51 -27.05
C PRO A 109 -1.53 19.63 -25.63
N ALA A 110 -1.45 18.54 -24.85
CA ALA A 110 -1.88 18.43 -23.44
C ALA A 110 -1.14 19.40 -22.48
N ARG A 111 -0.41 20.37 -23.00
CA ARG A 111 0.53 21.21 -22.28
C ARG A 111 -0.05 22.56 -21.86
N GLU A 112 -1.18 23.01 -22.43
CA GLU A 112 -1.77 24.33 -22.11
C GLU A 112 -3.17 24.29 -21.47
N VAL A 113 -3.83 23.13 -21.38
CA VAL A 113 -5.17 23.03 -20.76
C VAL A 113 -5.10 22.91 -19.23
N PHE A 114 -3.98 22.45 -18.67
CA PHE A 114 -3.93 22.11 -17.24
C PHE A 114 -3.60 23.28 -16.29
N ASP A 115 -2.86 24.30 -16.74
CA ASP A 115 -2.56 25.49 -15.91
C ASP A 115 -3.79 26.39 -15.67
N SER A 116 -4.90 26.15 -16.38
CA SER A 116 -6.18 26.83 -16.18
C SER A 116 -7.18 26.04 -15.32
N HIS A 117 -6.88 24.80 -14.95
CA HIS A 117 -7.78 23.93 -14.17
C HIS A 117 -7.40 23.79 -12.69
N ILE A 118 -6.21 24.24 -12.28
CA ILE A 118 -5.87 24.48 -10.85
C ILE A 118 -6.15 25.95 -10.50
N ARG A 119 -7.23 26.51 -11.07
CA ARG A 119 -8.00 27.53 -10.36
C ARG A 119 -9.14 26.77 -9.72
N VAL A 120 -9.02 26.55 -8.42
CA VAL A 120 -10.13 26.28 -7.51
C VAL A 120 -11.12 27.44 -7.70
N LYS A 121 -11.95 27.34 -8.75
CA LYS A 121 -13.20 28.07 -8.79
C LYS A 121 -14.01 27.43 -7.69
N GLN A 122 -14.20 28.18 -6.62
CA GLN A 122 -15.28 27.96 -5.67
C GLN A 122 -16.55 27.71 -6.49
N ALA A 123 -16.92 26.45 -6.63
CA ALA A 123 -18.14 26.01 -7.26
C ALA A 123 -19.23 26.21 -6.20
N GLU A 124 -19.69 27.45 -6.04
CA GLU A 124 -20.61 27.82 -4.97
C GLU A 124 -22.00 27.16 -5.07
N ASP A 125 -22.35 26.43 -6.13
CA ASP A 125 -23.72 25.92 -6.31
C ASP A 125 -23.87 24.45 -6.77
N ALA A 126 -22.80 23.65 -6.70
CA ALA A 126 -22.90 22.20 -6.84
C ALA A 126 -21.85 21.56 -5.94
N GLY A 127 -22.24 21.23 -4.71
CA GLY A 127 -21.38 20.72 -3.65
C GLY A 127 -20.32 19.75 -4.18
N CYS A 128 -19.08 20.23 -4.26
CA CYS A 128 -17.93 19.37 -4.38
C CYS A 128 -17.97 18.50 -3.13
N GLY A 129 -18.18 17.19 -3.28
CA GLY A 129 -18.34 16.31 -2.11
C GLY A 129 -17.05 16.27 -1.31
N ASP A 130 -17.14 16.00 0.00
CA ASP A 130 -15.98 15.91 0.89
C ASP A 130 -14.94 14.88 0.38
N TYR A 131 -15.39 13.89 -0.41
CA TYR A 131 -14.50 12.95 -1.08
C TYR A 131 -13.63 13.62 -2.14
N GLU A 132 -14.20 14.46 -2.99
CA GLU A 132 -13.47 15.19 -4.03
C GLU A 132 -12.48 16.18 -3.41
N GLU A 133 -12.83 16.81 -2.29
CA GLU A 133 -11.89 17.66 -1.52
C GLU A 133 -10.74 16.85 -0.92
N PHE A 134 -11.04 15.67 -0.35
CA PHE A 134 -10.02 14.75 0.15
C PHE A 134 -9.05 14.30 -0.96
N VAL A 135 -9.57 13.89 -2.12
CA VAL A 135 -8.73 13.51 -3.28
C VAL A 135 -7.89 14.70 -3.74
N ALA A 136 -8.47 15.90 -3.80
CA ALA A 136 -7.74 17.11 -4.16
C ALA A 136 -6.60 17.42 -3.18
N ALA A 137 -6.82 17.24 -1.88
CA ALA A 137 -5.79 17.39 -0.85
C ALA A 137 -4.62 16.41 -1.06
N MET A 138 -4.90 15.12 -1.28
CA MET A 138 -3.85 14.14 -1.55
C MET A 138 -3.06 14.46 -2.83
N VAL A 139 -3.75 14.84 -3.89
CA VAL A 139 -3.13 15.28 -5.15
C VAL A 139 -2.25 16.50 -4.93
N HIS A 140 -2.68 17.46 -4.10
CA HIS A 140 -1.87 18.62 -3.74
C HIS A 140 -0.55 18.21 -3.06
N VAL A 141 -0.58 17.26 -2.13
CA VAL A 141 0.63 16.73 -1.47
C VAL A 141 1.56 16.06 -2.49
N VAL A 142 1.04 15.23 -3.40
CA VAL A 142 1.85 14.60 -4.46
C VAL A 142 2.45 15.64 -5.41
N MET A 143 1.70 16.68 -5.73
CA MET A 143 2.16 17.78 -6.60
C MET A 143 3.25 18.62 -5.94
N GLN A 144 3.25 18.78 -4.61
CA GLN A 144 4.34 19.44 -3.88
C GLN A 144 5.65 18.66 -3.96
N ALA A 145 5.58 17.32 -4.00
CA ALA A 145 6.72 16.45 -4.31
C ALA A 145 7.16 16.50 -5.79
N ARG A 146 6.54 17.36 -6.61
CA ARG A 146 6.83 17.61 -8.04
C ARG A 146 6.64 16.40 -8.95
N ASN A 147 5.79 15.45 -8.57
CA ASN A 147 5.51 14.28 -9.40
C ASN A 147 4.08 14.33 -9.98
N ARG A 148 3.96 14.96 -11.16
CA ARG A 148 2.66 15.15 -11.83
C ARG A 148 2.03 13.85 -12.31
N GLU A 149 2.85 12.90 -12.74
CA GLU A 149 2.37 11.62 -13.26
C GLU A 149 1.78 10.77 -12.14
N LEU A 150 2.42 10.77 -10.95
CA LEU A 150 1.86 10.13 -9.76
C LEU A 150 0.54 10.76 -9.30
N ALA A 151 0.37 12.07 -9.46
CA ALA A 151 -0.88 12.73 -9.08
C ALA A 151 -2.07 12.23 -9.91
N VAL A 152 -1.87 12.04 -11.22
CA VAL A 152 -2.89 11.44 -12.11
C VAL A 152 -3.10 9.97 -11.75
N ALA A 153 -2.01 9.21 -11.58
CA ALA A 153 -2.09 7.81 -11.16
C ALA A 153 -2.86 7.63 -9.85
N LEU A 154 -2.63 8.48 -8.85
CA LEU A 154 -3.34 8.44 -7.57
C LEU A 154 -4.85 8.63 -7.75
N GLN A 155 -5.28 9.58 -8.58
CA GLN A 155 -6.71 9.78 -8.87
C GLN A 155 -7.32 8.52 -9.51
N GLU A 156 -6.66 7.95 -10.50
CA GLU A 156 -7.09 6.70 -11.15
C GLU A 156 -7.15 5.52 -10.17
N MET A 157 -6.15 5.41 -9.28
CA MET A 157 -6.14 4.38 -8.23
C MET A 157 -7.33 4.54 -7.27
N LEU A 158 -7.60 5.75 -6.81
CA LEU A 158 -8.72 6.06 -5.92
C LEU A 158 -10.07 5.91 -6.61
N ALA A 159 -10.13 6.09 -7.93
CA ALA A 159 -11.30 5.79 -8.75
C ALA A 159 -11.55 4.28 -8.89
N GLY A 160 -10.54 3.44 -8.63
CA GLY A 160 -10.58 1.98 -8.81
C GLY A 160 -10.22 1.55 -10.23
N HIS A 161 -9.60 2.44 -11.02
CA HIS A 161 -9.19 2.17 -12.38
C HIS A 161 -7.81 1.50 -12.45
N LEU A 162 -7.51 0.91 -13.60
CA LEU A 162 -6.20 0.33 -13.88
C LEU A 162 -5.19 1.43 -14.19
N VAL A 163 -4.01 1.34 -13.59
CA VAL A 163 -2.93 2.32 -13.79
C VAL A 163 -1.74 1.68 -14.50
N GLY A 164 -1.12 2.42 -15.41
CA GLY A 164 0.13 1.99 -16.07
C GLY A 164 1.25 1.84 -15.04
N ALA A 165 1.95 0.70 -15.07
CA ALA A 165 3.07 0.46 -14.14
C ALA A 165 4.30 1.33 -14.45
N ASP A 166 4.37 1.90 -15.67
CA ASP A 166 5.43 2.77 -16.16
C ASP A 166 5.51 4.12 -15.44
N VAL A 167 4.42 4.54 -14.78
CA VAL A 167 4.35 5.76 -13.96
C VAL A 167 5.12 5.59 -12.63
N PHE A 168 5.37 4.36 -12.20
CA PHE A 168 6.00 4.05 -10.92
C PHE A 168 7.43 3.53 -11.11
N ASN A 169 8.33 3.94 -10.23
CA ASN A 169 9.65 3.34 -10.12
C ASN A 169 9.59 1.99 -9.35
N GLU A 170 10.68 1.22 -9.38
CA GLU A 170 10.74 -0.09 -8.73
C GLU A 170 10.52 -0.03 -7.21
N ALA A 171 11.01 1.01 -6.54
CA ALA A 171 10.84 1.20 -5.10
C ALA A 171 9.37 1.48 -4.74
N GLN A 172 8.67 2.28 -5.54
CA GLN A 172 7.24 2.57 -5.40
C GLN A 172 6.40 1.33 -5.62
N LEU A 173 6.65 0.57 -6.69
CA LEU A 173 5.95 -0.69 -6.95
C LEU A 173 6.16 -1.69 -5.82
N TRP A 174 7.37 -1.78 -5.27
CA TRP A 174 7.66 -2.62 -4.12
C TRP A 174 6.93 -2.14 -2.86
N ALA A 175 6.90 -0.83 -2.59
CA ALA A 175 6.20 -0.26 -1.45
C ALA A 175 4.68 -0.47 -1.54
N LEU A 176 4.09 -0.32 -2.73
CA LEU A 176 2.68 -0.58 -2.99
C LEU A 176 2.30 -2.06 -2.76
N ASP A 177 3.16 -3.00 -3.17
CA ASP A 177 2.98 -4.43 -2.91
C ASP A 177 3.09 -4.76 -1.41
N GLN A 178 4.11 -4.23 -0.73
CA GLN A 178 4.28 -4.43 0.72
C GLN A 178 3.13 -3.85 1.55
N ALA A 179 2.56 -2.72 1.11
CA ALA A 179 1.40 -2.12 1.75
C ALA A 179 0.09 -2.87 1.44
N GLY A 180 0.11 -3.86 0.54
CA GLY A 180 -1.07 -4.58 0.08
C GLY A 180 -2.04 -3.69 -0.71
N ILE A 181 -1.53 -2.65 -1.37
CA ILE A 181 -2.32 -1.71 -2.18
C ILE A 181 -2.52 -2.27 -3.59
N GLY A 182 -1.49 -2.86 -4.17
CA GLY A 182 -1.56 -3.43 -5.51
C GLY A 182 -0.26 -4.11 -5.91
N MET A 183 -0.33 -4.91 -6.97
CA MET A 183 0.82 -5.61 -7.52
C MET A 183 0.97 -5.34 -9.02
N CYS A 184 2.22 -5.31 -9.47
CA CYS A 184 2.54 -5.15 -10.88
C CYS A 184 2.35 -6.47 -11.63
N VAL A 185 1.47 -6.47 -12.64
CA VAL A 185 1.23 -7.59 -13.54
C VAL A 185 1.49 -7.13 -14.97
N GLY A 186 2.70 -7.41 -15.48
CA GLY A 186 3.15 -6.94 -16.79
C GLY A 186 3.42 -5.43 -16.78
N SER A 187 2.71 -4.66 -17.59
CA SER A 187 2.83 -3.20 -17.69
C SER A 187 1.74 -2.45 -16.92
N ARG A 188 1.00 -3.14 -16.04
CA ARG A 188 -0.14 -2.58 -15.31
C ARG A 188 -0.01 -2.83 -13.82
N LEU A 189 -0.40 -1.85 -13.03
CA LEU A 189 -0.65 -2.00 -11.60
C LEU A 189 -2.08 -2.51 -11.41
N VAL A 190 -2.22 -3.71 -10.85
CA VAL A 190 -3.51 -4.29 -10.47
C VAL A 190 -3.71 -4.01 -8.98
N LEU A 191 -4.75 -3.24 -8.65
CA LEU A 191 -5.09 -2.90 -7.27
C LEU A 191 -5.60 -4.14 -6.52
N ALA A 192 -5.23 -4.24 -5.25
CA ALA A 192 -5.73 -5.29 -4.38
C ALA A 192 -7.24 -5.09 -4.14
N PRO A 193 -8.07 -6.15 -4.16
CA PRO A 193 -9.50 -6.04 -3.91
C PRO A 193 -9.83 -5.43 -2.53
N SER A 194 -8.99 -5.71 -1.52
CA SER A 194 -9.11 -5.11 -0.19
C SER A 194 -8.90 -3.60 -0.21
N PHE A 195 -7.93 -3.11 -0.97
CA PHE A 195 -7.70 -1.68 -1.16
C PHE A 195 -8.87 -1.01 -1.88
N CYS A 196 -9.37 -1.60 -2.97
CA CYS A 196 -10.53 -1.06 -3.69
C CYS A 196 -11.78 -1.00 -2.81
N ALA A 197 -12.03 -2.04 -2.00
CA ALA A 197 -13.15 -2.07 -1.06
C ALA A 197 -13.03 -0.98 0.02
N GLU A 198 -11.82 -0.76 0.54
CA GLU A 198 -11.54 0.28 1.54
C GLU A 198 -11.68 1.70 0.96
N ALA A 199 -11.15 1.94 -0.25
CA ALA A 199 -11.30 3.22 -0.95
C ALA A 199 -12.78 3.54 -1.26
N GLU A 200 -13.56 2.54 -1.66
CA GLU A 200 -15.00 2.68 -1.88
C GLU A 200 -15.77 2.93 -0.57
N ALA A 201 -15.35 2.29 0.53
CA ALA A 201 -15.94 2.54 1.85
C ALA A 201 -15.72 4.00 2.28
N TRP A 202 -14.49 4.51 2.14
CA TRP A 202 -14.19 5.92 2.41
C TRP A 202 -14.97 6.88 1.52
N ARG A 203 -15.11 6.54 0.22
CA ARG A 203 -15.92 7.33 -0.71
C ARG A 203 -17.37 7.45 -0.27
N ARG A 204 -18.00 6.35 0.15
CA ARG A 204 -19.39 6.35 0.64
C ARG A 204 -19.53 7.14 1.93
N VAL A 205 -18.60 6.99 2.86
CA VAL A 205 -18.59 7.74 4.13
C VAL A 205 -18.48 9.24 3.87
N LEU A 206 -17.51 9.66 3.06
CA LEU A 206 -17.28 11.08 2.74
C LEU A 206 -18.39 11.70 1.88
N ARG A 207 -19.18 10.90 1.16
CA ARG A 207 -20.38 11.38 0.46
C ARG A 207 -21.63 11.41 1.35
N GLY A 208 -21.53 10.99 2.60
CA GLY A 208 -22.69 10.83 3.49
C GLY A 208 -23.64 9.70 3.07
N GLU A 209 -23.19 8.78 2.21
CA GLU A 209 -23.96 7.62 1.75
C GLU A 209 -23.92 6.47 2.78
N SER A 210 -22.94 6.47 3.69
CA SER A 210 -22.76 5.46 4.73
C SER A 210 -22.24 6.09 6.02
N GLU A 211 -22.82 5.69 7.16
CA GLU A 211 -22.30 6.02 8.50
C GLU A 211 -21.48 4.85 9.09
N ASP A 212 -21.34 3.75 8.35
CA ASP A 212 -20.59 2.57 8.79
C ASP A 212 -19.10 2.69 8.47
N PHE A 213 -18.30 2.87 9.52
CA PHE A 213 -16.84 2.86 9.47
C PHE A 213 -16.24 1.46 9.58
N GLY A 214 -17.04 0.42 9.81
CA GLY A 214 -16.55 -0.96 9.96
C GLY A 214 -15.80 -1.47 8.72
N SER A 215 -16.15 -0.96 7.55
CA SER A 215 -15.47 -1.28 6.28
C SER A 215 -14.19 -0.47 6.04
N CYS A 216 -13.95 0.62 6.79
CA CYS A 216 -12.83 1.55 6.61
C CYS A 216 -11.55 1.14 7.38
N ARG A 217 -11.42 -0.14 7.78
CA ARG A 217 -10.38 -0.63 8.70
C ARG A 217 -10.35 0.17 10.02
N PRO A 218 -9.57 -0.23 11.04
CA PRO A 218 -9.45 0.58 12.27
C PRO A 218 -8.59 1.86 12.09
N MET A 219 -8.39 2.33 10.86
CA MET A 219 -7.54 3.49 10.56
C MET A 219 -8.36 4.76 10.42
N THR A 220 -7.77 5.87 10.82
CA THR A 220 -8.32 7.21 10.59
C THR A 220 -8.11 7.63 9.14
N LEU A 221 -8.92 8.55 8.61
CA LEU A 221 -8.82 8.99 7.20
C LEU A 221 -7.42 9.57 6.88
N ASP A 222 -6.89 10.41 7.78
CA ASP A 222 -5.54 10.96 7.66
C ASP A 222 -4.45 9.87 7.70
N ALA A 223 -4.62 8.84 8.54
CA ALA A 223 -3.68 7.72 8.62
C ALA A 223 -3.72 6.87 7.35
N TRP A 224 -4.91 6.56 6.84
CA TRP A 224 -5.08 5.81 5.60
C TRP A 224 -4.50 6.56 4.40
N GLY A 225 -4.86 7.84 4.23
CA GLY A 225 -4.33 8.69 3.17
C GLY A 225 -2.80 8.85 3.24
N SER A 226 -2.25 9.05 4.44
CA SER A 226 -0.80 9.17 4.62
C SER A 226 -0.04 7.87 4.34
N ALA A 227 -0.61 6.71 4.66
CA ALA A 227 0.01 5.42 4.34
C ALA A 227 0.06 5.19 2.82
N LEU A 228 -1.01 5.52 2.09
CA LEU A 228 -1.02 5.47 0.63
C LEU A 228 0.02 6.41 0.03
N LEU A 229 0.09 7.66 0.50
CA LEU A 229 1.07 8.64 0.03
C LEU A 229 2.50 8.26 0.38
N ALA A 230 2.76 7.68 1.54
CA ALA A 230 4.09 7.19 1.91
C ALA A 230 4.58 6.08 0.97
N ALA A 231 3.68 5.19 0.53
CA ALA A 231 4.00 4.16 -0.47
C ALA A 231 4.28 4.76 -1.86
N LEU A 232 3.61 5.85 -2.22
CA LEU A 232 3.76 6.52 -3.52
C LEU A 232 4.98 7.43 -3.59
N LEU A 233 5.25 8.22 -2.56
CA LEU A 233 6.31 9.23 -2.59
C LEU A 233 7.68 8.61 -2.32
N VAL A 234 7.74 7.57 -1.47
CA VAL A 234 8.97 6.90 -1.01
C VAL A 234 9.92 7.89 -0.30
N ASP A 235 10.61 7.44 0.75
CA ASP A 235 11.57 8.26 1.52
C ASP A 235 10.99 9.56 2.15
N VAL A 236 9.66 9.69 2.26
CA VAL A 236 8.99 10.79 2.97
C VAL A 236 8.49 10.27 4.32
N ASP A 237 8.66 11.08 5.37
CA ASP A 237 8.14 10.75 6.69
C ASP A 237 6.60 10.76 6.69
N ILE A 238 6.00 9.68 7.16
CA ILE A 238 4.55 9.55 7.26
C ILE A 238 3.93 10.63 8.15
N HIS A 239 4.65 11.12 9.16
CA HIS A 239 4.18 12.19 10.03
C HIS A 239 4.12 13.54 9.30
N GLU A 240 5.10 13.85 8.45
CA GLU A 240 5.11 15.05 7.60
C GLU A 240 3.92 15.05 6.64
N ILE A 241 3.65 13.90 6.01
CA ILE A 241 2.48 13.73 5.12
C ILE A 241 1.18 13.95 5.89
N ARG A 242 1.05 13.40 7.11
CA ARG A 242 -0.16 13.60 7.93
C ARG A 242 -0.36 15.07 8.29
N ASP A 243 0.70 15.77 8.66
CA ASP A 243 0.63 17.19 8.98
C ASP A 243 0.25 18.01 7.74
N ASP A 244 0.74 17.65 6.55
CA ASP A 244 0.32 18.28 5.30
C ASP A 244 -1.15 18.01 4.97
N LEU A 245 -1.63 16.77 5.08
CA LEU A 245 -3.04 16.44 4.89
C LEU A 245 -3.95 17.23 5.86
N ARG A 246 -3.54 17.39 7.11
CA ARG A 246 -4.27 18.19 8.12
C ARG A 246 -4.31 19.68 7.78
N LYS A 247 -3.26 20.24 7.18
CA LYS A 247 -3.28 21.63 6.67
C LYS A 247 -4.34 21.84 5.59
N TYR A 248 -4.72 20.77 4.87
CA TYR A 248 -5.81 20.77 3.89
C TYR A 248 -7.16 20.33 4.47
N GLY A 249 -7.32 20.30 5.80
CA GLY A 249 -8.60 19.98 6.45
C GLY A 249 -8.89 18.47 6.58
N VAL A 250 -7.98 17.59 6.16
CA VAL A 250 -8.14 16.14 6.35
C VAL A 250 -7.85 15.78 7.80
N ALA A 251 -8.89 15.42 8.56
CA ALA A 251 -8.78 15.03 9.96
C ALA A 251 -8.93 13.52 10.16
N ALA A 252 -8.83 13.10 11.42
CA ALA A 252 -8.87 11.69 11.78
C ALA A 252 -10.21 10.99 11.41
N PHE A 253 -11.33 11.72 11.50
CA PHE A 253 -12.68 11.15 11.33
C PHE A 253 -13.43 11.69 10.12
N GLY A 254 -12.78 12.48 9.25
CA GLY A 254 -13.41 13.11 8.09
C GLY A 254 -12.72 14.40 7.65
N MET A 255 -13.39 15.16 6.79
CA MET A 255 -12.97 16.51 6.41
C MET A 255 -13.51 17.51 7.44
N LEU A 256 -12.66 18.42 7.93
CA LEU A 256 -13.11 19.58 8.66
C LEU A 256 -13.52 20.63 7.63
N ALA A 257 -14.75 21.17 7.74
CA ALA A 257 -15.13 22.36 6.98
C ALA A 257 -14.09 23.46 7.27
N ALA A 258 -13.24 23.74 6.28
CA ALA A 258 -12.15 24.70 6.38
C ALA A 258 -12.66 26.15 6.27
#